data_AF-A0A7L3TUU3-F1
#
_entry.id   AF-A0A7L3TUU3-F1
#
_cell.length_a   1.000
_cell.length_b   1.000
_cell.length_c   1.000
_cell.angle_alpha   90.00
_cell.angle_beta   90.00
_cell.angle_gamma   90.00
#
_symmetry.space_group_name_H-M   'P 1'
#
loop_
_entity.id
_entity.type
_entity.pdbx_description
1 polymer ?
#
loop_
_entity_poly.entity_id
_entity_poly.type
_entity_poly.pdbx_seq_one_letter_code
_entity_poly.pdbx_strand_id
1 'polypeptide(L)' 'KVVEELVDELLSACHRLARSNFNLLLQPAVGVGCVYKGWSPQESNVVYRLVVPLQPPPGHAFCLEPGT' A
#
# COMPACT_ATOMS: atom_id res chain seq x y z
N LYS A 1 -1.38 -7.69 14.21
CA LYS A 1 -2.80 -7.56 14.62
C LYS A 1 -3.22 -6.10 14.73
N VAL A 2 -2.92 -5.34 15.80
CA VAL A 2 -3.37 -3.91 15.90
C VAL A 2 -3.02 -3.06 14.67
N VAL A 3 -1.79 -3.17 14.15
CA VAL A 3 -1.35 -2.39 12.98
C VAL A 3 -2.08 -2.82 11.70
N GLU A 4 -2.33 -4.12 11.53
CA GLU A 4 -3.03 -4.65 10.34
C GLU A 4 -4.50 -4.22 10.36
N GLU A 5 -5.16 -4.33 11.51
CA GLU A 5 -6.55 -3.88 11.72
C GLU A 5 -6.70 -2.38 11.45
N LEU A 6 -5.77 -1.56 11.95
CA LEU A 6 -5.74 -0.12 11.67
C LEU A 6 -5.60 0.18 10.17
N VAL A 7 -4.75 -0.57 9.47
CA VAL A 7 -4.54 -0.39 8.04
C VAL A 7 -5.76 -0.83 7.25
N ASP A 8 -6.42 -1.91 7.64
CA ASP A 8 -7.67 -2.35 6.99
C ASP A 8 -8.80 -1.32 7.16
N GLU A 9 -8.93 -0.71 8.34
CA GLU A 9 -9.89 0.38 8.59
C GLU A 9 -9.58 1.61 7.73
N LEU A 10 -8.31 1.99 7.63
CA LEU A 10 -7.87 3.10 6.78
C LEU A 10 -8.18 2.82 5.30
N LEU A 11 -7.88 1.62 4.81
CA LEU A 11 -8.17 1.22 3.43
C LEU A 11 -9.67 1.23 3.14
N SER A 12 -10.50 0.80 4.08
CA SER A 12 -11.95 0.87 3.98
C SER A 12 -12.44 2.32 3.84
N ALA A 13 -11.89 3.25 4.63
CA ALA A 13 -12.20 4.67 4.51
C ALA A 13 -11.74 5.24 3.16
N CYS A 14 -10.53 4.91 2.72
CA CYS A 14 -9.99 5.35 1.43
C CYS A 14 -10.82 4.82 0.26
N HIS A 15 -11.29 3.56 0.29
CA HIS A 15 -12.18 3.00 -0.74
C HIS A 15 -13.48 3.79 -0.89
N ARG A 16 -14.08 4.19 0.23
CA ARG A 16 -15.32 5.00 0.23
C ARG A 16 -15.08 6.37 -0.44
N LEU A 17 -13.91 6.96 -0.24
CA LEU A 17 -13.51 8.24 -0.84
C LEU A 17 -13.07 8.11 -2.31
N ALA A 18 -12.36 7.04 -2.67
CA ALA A 18 -11.80 6.85 -4.01
C ALA A 18 -12.86 6.48 -5.05
N ARG A 19 -13.94 5.80 -4.62
CA ARG A 19 -15.08 5.44 -5.48
C ARG A 19 -15.77 6.65 -6.10
N SER A 20 -15.63 7.85 -5.53
CA SER A 20 -16.19 9.06 -6.13
C SER A 20 -15.32 9.69 -7.22
N ASN A 21 -14.01 9.43 -7.24
CA ASN A 21 -13.07 10.24 -8.04
C ASN A 21 -12.23 9.46 -9.06
N PHE A 22 -11.76 8.22 -8.78
CA PHE A 22 -10.70 7.61 -9.61
C PHE A 22 -10.85 6.11 -9.95
N ASN A 23 -11.87 5.39 -9.46
CA ASN A 23 -12.04 3.94 -9.70
C ASN A 23 -10.76 3.09 -9.48
N LEU A 24 -9.81 3.60 -8.70
CA LEU A 24 -8.61 2.86 -8.28
C LEU A 24 -9.03 1.97 -7.12
N LEU A 25 -8.89 0.66 -7.31
CA LEU A 25 -9.23 -0.31 -6.28
C LEU A 25 -7.98 -0.60 -5.45
N LEU A 26 -7.98 -0.17 -4.19
CA LEU A 26 -6.94 -0.55 -3.22
C LEU A 26 -7.09 -2.03 -2.88
N GLN A 27 -6.01 -2.80 -2.99
CA GLN A 27 -6.00 -4.20 -2.55
C GLN A 27 -5.59 -4.33 -1.08
N PRO A 28 -5.82 -5.49 -0.43
CA PRO A 28 -5.38 -5.71 0.94
C PRO A 28 -3.89 -5.42 1.12
N ALA A 29 -3.53 -4.84 2.27
CA ALA A 29 -2.15 -4.54 2.58
C ALA A 29 -1.33 -5.84 2.70
N VAL A 30 -0.13 -5.83 2.11
CA VAL A 30 0.83 -6.92 2.21
C VAL A 30 1.93 -6.49 3.17
N GLY A 31 2.12 -7.26 4.24
CA GLY A 31 3.25 -7.11 5.15
C GLY A 31 4.55 -7.31 4.40
N VAL A 32 5.42 -6.30 4.40
CA VAL A 32 6.74 -6.48 3.81
C VAL A 32 7.70 -6.85 4.92
N GLY A 33 8.18 -8.11 4.88
CA GLY A 33 9.30 -8.53 5.71
C GLY A 33 10.51 -7.60 5.48
N CYS A 34 11.48 -7.65 6.39
CA CYS A 34 12.65 -6.76 6.49
C CYS A 34 13.61 -6.70 5.27
N VAL A 35 13.18 -7.09 4.07
CA VAL A 35 13.99 -7.33 2.87
C VAL A 35 14.03 -6.11 1.92
N TYR A 36 13.69 -4.91 2.41
CA TYR A 36 14.16 -3.68 1.74
C TYR A 36 15.59 -3.42 2.20
N LYS A 37 16.53 -3.71 1.30
CA LYS A 37 17.99 -3.81 1.40
C LYS A 37 18.75 -2.53 1.87
N GLY A 38 18.23 -1.78 2.84
CA GLY A 38 18.85 -0.52 3.30
C GLY A 38 18.57 -0.12 4.75
N TRP A 39 18.03 -1.01 5.58
CA TRP A 39 17.61 -0.68 6.94
C TRP A 39 18.58 -1.27 7.95
N SER A 40 19.50 -0.47 8.47
CA SER A 40 20.35 -0.84 9.61
C SER A 40 19.53 -0.75 10.91
N PRO A 41 19.65 -1.72 11.83
CA PRO A 41 18.95 -1.71 13.10
C PRO A 41 19.64 -0.71 14.04
N GLN A 42 19.27 0.56 13.98
CA GLN A 42 19.54 1.50 15.07
C GLN A 42 18.31 1.53 15.98
N GLU A 43 18.26 0.48 16.80
CA GLU A 43 17.52 0.11 18.03
C GLU A 43 16.45 1.01 18.69
N SER A 44 15.87 2.03 18.06
CA SER A 44 14.88 2.91 18.73
C SER A 44 13.57 3.17 17.98
N ASN A 45 13.48 2.89 16.68
CA ASN A 45 12.27 3.16 15.90
C ASN A 45 11.78 1.91 15.16
N VAL A 46 10.81 1.21 15.74
CA VAL A 46 10.08 0.14 15.05
C VAL A 46 9.21 0.80 13.98
N VAL A 47 9.68 0.79 12.74
CA VAL A 47 8.90 1.25 11.59
C VAL A 47 8.18 0.07 10.97
N TYR A 48 6.85 0.07 11.07
CA TYR A 48 6.01 -0.90 10.36
C TYR A 48 5.84 -0.44 8.90
N ARG A 49 6.24 -1.29 7.96
CA ARG A 49 6.08 -1.05 6.53
C ARG A 49 5.06 -2.02 5.95
N LEU A 50 4.04 -1.46 5.34
CA LEU A 50 2.98 -2.18 4.63
C LEU A 50 2.87 -1.60 3.24
N VAL A 51 2.70 -2.47 2.24
CA VAL A 51 2.45 -2.07 0.86
C VAL A 51 0.99 -2.35 0.55
N VAL A 52 0.32 -1.37 -0.03
CA VAL A 52 -1.07 -1.48 -0.47
C VAL A 52 -1.04 -1.51 -2.00
N PRO A 53 -1.22 -2.67 -2.63
CA PRO A 53 -1.23 -2.74 -4.08
C PRO A 53 -2.43 -1.96 -4.63
N LEU A 54 -2.20 -1.24 -5.72
CA LEU A 54 -3.28 -0.62 -6.49
C LEU A 54 -3.65 -1.59 -7.61
N GLN A 55 -4.94 -1.65 -7.94
CA GLN A 55 -5.42 -2.31 -9.15
C GLN A 55 -5.91 -1.24 -10.14
N PRO A 56 -5.53 -1.34 -11.42
CA PRO A 56 -6.00 -0.39 -12.42
C PRO A 56 -7.51 -0.57 -12.65
N PRO A 57 -8.21 0.48 -13.11
CA PRO A 57 -9.61 0.35 -13.52
C PRO A 57 -9.77 -0.73 -14.61
N PRO A 58 -10.96 -1.34 -14.75
CA PRO A 58 -11.23 -2.28 -15.83
C PRO A 58 -10.83 -1.71 -17.20
N GLY A 59 -10.17 -2.53 -18.03
CA GLY A 59 -9.67 -2.11 -19.34
C GLY A 59 -8.37 -1.31 -19.34
N HIS A 60 -7.75 -1.09 -18.18
CA HIS A 60 -6.49 -0.36 -18.04
C HIS A 60 -5.39 -1.26 -17.45
N ALA A 61 -4.13 -0.86 -17.66
CA ALA A 61 -2.96 -1.49 -17.08
C ALA A 61 -2.00 -0.43 -16.56
N PHE A 62 -1.30 -0.72 -15.47
CA PHE A 62 -0.17 0.10 -15.05
C PHE A 62 1.04 -0.23 -15.92
N CYS A 63 1.57 0.77 -16.61
CA CYS A 63 2.80 0.67 -17.40
C CYS A 63 3.89 1.45 -16.68
N LEU A 64 5.10 0.88 -16.64
CA LEU A 64 6.27 1.63 -16.19
C LEU A 64 6.58 2.72 -17.21
N GLU A 65 6.75 3.95 -16.77
CA GLU A 65 7.28 5.00 -17.63
C GLU A 65 8.73 4.67 -18.00
N PRO A 66 9.12 4.80 -19.29
CA PRO A 66 10.52 4.67 -19.68
C PRO A 66 11.37 5.71 -18.94
N GLY A 67 12.44 5.26 -18.29
CA GLY A 67 13.37 6.17 -17.62
C GLY A 67 13.98 7.16 -18.62
N THR A 68 14.12 8.42 -18.21
CA THR A 68 14.86 9.45 -18.96
C THR A 68 16.36 9.31 -18.71
#